data_AF-A0A1W1W196-F1
#
_entry.id   AF-A0A1W1W196-F1
#
_cell.length_a   1.000
_cell.length_b   1.000
_cell.length_c   1.000
_cell.angle_alpha   90.00
_cell.angle_beta   90.00
_cell.angle_gamma   90.00
#
_symmetry.space_group_name_H-M   'P 1'
#
loop_
_entity.id
_entity.type
_entity.pdbx_description
1 polymer ?
#
loop_
_entity_poly.entity_id
_entity_poly.type
_entity_poly.pdbx_seq_one_letter_code
_entity_poly.pdbx_strand_id
1 'polypeptide(L)' 'MTHAQHILQTLETLPADLQQEVAYFVDFLAQRQRKATAPPATAEQIAAARKAGFGRFKGQFTVPDDFDEPLEDFKDYI' A
#
# COMPACT_ATOMS: atom_id res chain seq x y z
N MET A 1 -12.98 26.70 -19.05
CA MET A 1 -12.77 25.25 -19.30
C MET A 1 -12.83 24.55 -17.96
N THR A 2 -13.56 23.44 -17.84
CA THR A 2 -13.55 22.64 -16.61
C THR A 2 -12.25 21.84 -16.55
N HIS A 3 -11.68 21.61 -15.36
CA HIS A 3 -10.44 20.82 -15.23
C HIS A 3 -10.59 19.41 -15.83
N ALA A 4 -11.79 18.84 -15.79
CA ALA A 4 -12.10 17.56 -16.42
C ALA A 4 -11.90 17.58 -17.95
N GLN A 5 -12.29 18.66 -18.64
CA GLN A 5 -12.11 18.79 -20.09
C GLN A 5 -10.63 18.87 -20.47
N HIS A 6 -9.83 19.59 -19.69
CA HIS A 6 -8.39 19.70 -19.92
C HIS A 6 -7.68 18.35 -19.73
N ILE A 7 -8.06 17.60 -18.69
CA ILE A 7 -7.49 16.26 -18.41
C ILE A 7 -7.74 15.29 -19.57
N LEU A 8 -8.96 15.27 -20.12
CA LEU A 8 -9.29 14.40 -21.27
C LEU A 8 -8.45 14.73 -22.50
N GLN A 9 -8.33 16.02 -22.86
CA GLN A 9 -7.48 16.42 -23.99
C GLN A 9 -6.00 16.04 -23.78
N THR A 10 -5.48 16.18 -22.57
CA THR A 10 -4.09 15.79 -22.28
C THR A 10 -3.90 14.28 -22.21
N LEU A 11 -4.93 13.50 -21.87
CA LEU A 11 -4.86 12.04 -21.86
C LEU A 11 -4.76 11.46 -23.27
N GLU A 12 -5.48 12.04 -24.23
CA GLU A 12 -5.45 11.61 -25.63
C GLU A 12 -4.09 11.83 -26.31
N THR A 13 -3.25 12.74 -25.79
CA THR A 13 -1.92 13.01 -26.33
C THR A 13 -0.81 12.18 -25.68
N LEU A 14 -1.09 11.45 -24.60
CA LEU A 14 -0.12 10.66 -23.86
C LEU A 14 0.01 9.23 -24.44
N PRO A 15 1.22 8.64 -24.41
CA PRO A 15 1.43 7.20 -24.65
C PRO A 15 0.66 6.32 -23.66
N ALA A 16 0.35 5.08 -24.05
CA ALA A 16 -0.45 4.14 -23.26
C ALA A 16 0.10 3.90 -21.84
N ASP A 17 1.42 3.80 -21.67
CA ASP A 17 2.05 3.59 -20.36
C ASP A 17 1.76 4.76 -19.40
N LEU A 18 1.83 6.00 -19.91
CA LEU A 18 1.55 7.19 -19.11
C LEU A 18 0.05 7.36 -18.85
N GLN A 19 -0.83 6.95 -19.75
CA GLN A 19 -2.27 6.92 -19.49
C GLN A 19 -2.59 5.98 -18.32
N GLN A 20 -1.90 4.86 -18.21
CA GLN A 20 -2.06 3.91 -17.10
C GLN A 20 -1.59 4.53 -15.77
N GLU A 21 -0.48 5.26 -15.76
CA GLU A 21 -0.04 5.99 -14.56
C GLU A 21 -1.06 7.04 -14.11
N VAL A 22 -1.66 7.77 -15.06
CA VAL A 22 -2.72 8.73 -14.74
C VAL A 22 -3.93 8.02 -14.13
N ALA A 23 -4.34 6.87 -14.67
CA ALA A 23 -5.42 6.07 -14.11
C ALA A 23 -5.12 5.65 -12.66
N TYR A 24 -3.90 5.15 -12.39
CA TYR A 24 -3.47 4.82 -11.03
C TYR A 24 -3.50 6.03 -10.10
N PHE A 25 -3.10 7.20 -10.60
CA PHE A 25 -3.11 8.41 -9.80
C PHE A 25 -4.53 8.88 -9.47
N VAL A 26 -5.47 8.76 -10.40
CA VAL A 26 -6.89 9.05 -10.16
C VAL A 26 -7.46 8.11 -9.09
N ASP A 27 -7.17 6.81 -9.18
CA ASP A 27 -7.58 5.82 -8.18
C ASP A 27 -6.97 6.12 -6.81
N PHE A 28 -5.69 6.50 -6.78
CA PHE A 28 -5.01 6.94 -5.56
C PHE A 28 -5.70 8.16 -4.94
N LEU A 29 -6.03 9.18 -5.73
CA LEU A 29 -6.72 10.38 -5.25
C LEU A 29 -8.10 10.05 -4.67
N ALA A 30 -8.85 9.19 -5.34
CA ALA A 30 -10.15 8.73 -4.85
C ALA A 30 -10.01 7.95 -3.53
N GLN A 31 -9.02 7.05 -3.43
CA GLN A 31 -8.73 6.31 -2.21
C GLN A 31 -8.32 7.25 -1.06
N ARG A 32 -7.45 8.22 -1.35
CA ARG A 32 -6.98 9.22 -0.39
C ARG A 32 -8.14 10.04 0.16
N GLN A 33 -9.05 10.49 -0.70
CA GLN A 33 -10.24 11.24 -0.27
C GLN A 33 -11.14 10.39 0.60
N ARG A 34 -11.43 9.14 0.21
CA ARG A 34 -12.22 8.19 1.02
C ARG A 34 -11.61 7.99 2.41
N LYS A 35 -10.29 7.85 2.50
CA LYS A 35 -9.55 7.73 3.78
C LYS A 35 -9.63 9.02 4.60
N ALA A 36 -9.50 10.18 3.97
CA ALA A 36 -9.56 11.47 4.65
C ALA A 36 -10.95 11.81 5.20
N THR A 37 -12.01 11.37 4.53
CA THR A 37 -13.40 11.58 4.95
C THR A 37 -13.98 10.42 5.75
N ALA A 38 -13.25 9.30 5.87
CA ALA A 38 -13.71 8.17 6.65
C ALA A 38 -13.76 8.58 8.13
N PRO A 39 -14.85 8.26 8.85
CA PRO A 39 -14.84 8.40 10.30
C PRO A 39 -13.73 7.54 10.89
N PRO A 40 -13.11 7.97 12.01
CA PRO A 40 -12.11 7.16 12.69
C PRO A 40 -12.70 5.79 13.05
N ALA A 41 -11.88 4.75 12.91
CA ALA A 41 -12.30 3.40 13.26
C ALA A 41 -12.71 3.32 14.73
N THR A 42 -13.83 2.67 15.01
CA THR A 42 -14.27 2.47 16.39
C THR A 42 -13.35 1.47 17.12
N ALA A 43 -13.37 1.50 18.44
CA ALA A 43 -12.61 0.54 19.24
C ALA A 43 -12.97 -0.92 18.89
N GLU A 44 -14.24 -1.22 18.60
CA GLU A 44 -14.67 -2.55 18.18
C GLU A 44 -14.10 -2.94 16.81
N GLN A 45 -14.06 -2.01 15.85
CA GLN A 45 -13.48 -2.26 14.52
C GLN A 45 -11.97 -2.54 14.61
N ILE A 46 -11.26 -1.80 15.46
CA ILE A 46 -9.83 -2.02 15.71
C ILE A 46 -9.61 -3.39 16.38
N ALA A 47 -10.42 -3.74 17.38
CA ALA A 47 -10.33 -5.04 18.04
C ALA A 47 -10.63 -6.20 17.08
N ALA A 48 -11.65 -6.08 16.23
CA ALA A 48 -12.01 -7.07 15.23
C ALA A 48 -10.88 -7.27 14.20
N ALA A 49 -10.28 -6.18 13.69
CA ALA A 49 -9.18 -6.24 12.74
C ALA A 49 -7.94 -6.95 13.34
N ARG A 50 -7.59 -6.64 14.59
CA ARG A 50 -6.50 -7.33 15.32
C ARG A 50 -6.76 -8.82 15.46
N LYS A 51 -7.99 -9.19 15.83
CA LYS A 51 -8.40 -10.60 15.97
C LYS A 51 -8.32 -11.35 14.64
N ALA A 52 -8.70 -10.70 13.53
CA ALA A 52 -8.63 -11.31 12.21
C ALA A 52 -7.19 -11.55 11.71
N GLY A 53 -6.24 -10.69 12.11
CA GLY A 53 -4.83 -10.83 11.72
C GLY A 53 -3.99 -11.72 12.64
N PHE A 54 -4.40 -11.88 13.90
CA PHE A 54 -3.60 -12.59 14.90
C PHE A 54 -3.40 -14.06 14.55
N GLY A 55 -2.15 -14.50 14.49
CA GLY A 55 -1.80 -15.90 14.22
C GLY A 55 -2.01 -16.38 12.79
N ARG A 56 -2.39 -15.50 11.84
CA ARG A 56 -2.62 -15.86 10.43
C ARG A 56 -1.41 -16.52 9.75
N PHE A 57 -0.20 -16.22 10.23
CA PHE A 57 1.05 -16.78 9.72
C PHE A 57 1.74 -17.75 10.71
N LYS A 58 1.05 -18.18 11.77
CA LYS A 58 1.64 -19.12 12.74
C LYS A 58 1.98 -20.43 12.03
N GLY A 59 3.25 -20.83 12.09
CA GLY A 59 3.75 -22.04 11.43
C GLY A 59 3.95 -21.91 9.91
N GLN A 60 3.76 -20.73 9.32
CA GLN A 60 4.11 -20.48 7.91
C GLN A 60 5.61 -20.22 7.72
N PHE A 61 6.32 -19.90 8.80
CA PHE A 61 7.75 -19.64 8.80
C PHE A 61 8.39 -20.46 9.92
N THR A 62 9.52 -21.08 9.59
CA THR A 62 10.42 -21.71 10.55
C THR A 62 11.59 -20.78 10.72
N VAL A 63 11.87 -20.38 11.96
CA VAL A 63 13.10 -19.64 12.28
C VAL A 63 14.25 -20.64 12.23
N PRO A 64 15.26 -20.46 11.36
CA PRO A 64 16.41 -21.35 11.31
C PRO A 64 17.32 -21.11 12.52
N ASP A 65 18.15 -22.10 12.87
CA ASP A 65 18.98 -22.06 14.07
C ASP A 65 20.07 -20.96 14.01
N ASP A 66 20.40 -20.48 12.81
CA ASP A 66 21.38 -19.44 12.50
C ASP A 66 20.79 -18.03 12.41
N PHE A 67 19.52 -17.84 12.80
CA PHE A 67 18.84 -16.54 12.66
C PHE A 67 19.52 -15.38 13.41
N ASP A 68 20.17 -15.67 14.53
CA ASP A 68 20.90 -14.68 15.32
C ASP A 68 22.31 -14.40 14.78
N GLU A 69 22.78 -15.15 13.77
CA GLU A 69 24.08 -14.93 13.17
C GLU A 69 24.09 -13.69 12.25
N PRO A 70 25.20 -12.93 12.18
CA PRO A 70 25.35 -11.85 11.23
C PRO A 70 25.22 -12.39 9.80
N LEU A 71 24.46 -11.70 8.95
CA LEU A 71 24.53 -11.99 7.51
C LEU A 71 25.97 -11.78 7.04
N GLU A 72 26.40 -12.55 6.04
CA GLU A 72 27.80 -12.55 5.60
C GLU A 72 28.32 -11.15 5.28
N ASP A 73 27.49 -10.32 4.65
CA ASP A 73 27.80 -8.94 4.26
C ASP A 73 27.94 -7.97 5.46
N PHE A 74 27.48 -8.36 6.64
CA PHE A 74 27.50 -7.55 7.87
C PHE A 74 28.42 -8.10 8.96
N LYS A 75 29.14 -9.21 8.72
CA LYS A 75 30.07 -9.81 9.70
C LYS A 75 31.14 -8.83 10.17
N ASP A 76 31.61 -7.92 9.31
CA ASP A 76 32.65 -6.93 9.66
C ASP A 76 32.14 -5.74 10.48
N TYR A 77 30.82 -5.64 10.72
CA TYR A 77 30.17 -4.51 11.40
C TYR A 77 29.55 -4.85 12.76
N ILE A 78 29.62 -6.12 13.19
CA ILE A 78 29.06 -6.63 14.46
C ILE A 78 30.17 -7.03 15.42
#